data_AF-A0A950EK51-F1
#
_entry.id   AF-A0A950EK51-F1
#
_cell.length_a   1.000
_cell.length_b   1.000
_cell.length_c   1.000
_cell.angle_alpha   90.00
_cell.angle_beta   90.00
_cell.angle_gamma   90.00
#
_symmetry.space_group_name_H-M   'P 1'
#
loop_
_entity.id
_entity.type
_entity.pdbx_description
1 polymer ?
#
loop_
_entity_poly.entity_id
_entity_poly.type
_entity_poly.pdbx_seq_one_letter_code
_entity_poly.pdbx_strand_id
1 'polypeptide(L)'
;MADSTDTVERDRQALDLRVRGRSFSAIARALEFPGAVDANDAFNRALRRCPDQERKTIVAQELKRLDALASAEQPDGDEKKAQRARAIKGLRDRLLRD
;
A
#
# COMPACT_ATOMS: atom_id res chain seq x y z
N MET A 1 -12.28 10.26 25.29
CA MET A 1 -10.97 9.69 24.92
C MET A 1 -11.24 8.34 24.24
N ALA A 2 -11.41 8.31 22.92
CA ALA A 2 -11.74 7.07 22.18
C ALA A 2 -11.18 7.03 20.75
N ASP A 3 -10.28 7.94 20.37
CA ASP A 3 -9.94 8.15 18.96
C ASP A 3 -8.65 7.43 18.52
N SER A 4 -7.74 7.15 19.46
CA SER A 4 -6.41 6.63 19.14
C SER A 4 -6.38 5.13 18.89
N THR A 5 -7.22 4.35 19.56
CA THR A 5 -7.23 2.87 19.44
C THR A 5 -7.83 2.43 18.11
N ASP A 6 -8.94 3.05 17.70
CA ASP A 6 -9.63 2.77 16.44
C ASP A 6 -8.72 3.05 15.24
N THR A 7 -7.94 4.14 15.32
CA THR A 7 -6.95 4.48 14.30
C THR A 7 -5.85 3.41 14.20
N VAL A 8 -5.32 2.91 15.33
CA VAL A 8 -4.28 1.87 15.34
C VAL A 8 -4.79 0.56 14.75
N GLU A 9 -6.04 0.20 15.03
CA GLU A 9 -6.68 -1.01 14.50
C GLU A 9 -6.95 -0.91 13.01
N ARG A 10 -7.43 0.24 12.52
CA ARG A 10 -7.58 0.51 11.08
C ARG A 10 -6.25 0.51 10.35
N ASP A 11 -5.20 1.10 10.92
CA ASP A 11 -3.85 1.07 10.36
C ASP A 11 -3.38 -0.39 10.19
N ARG A 12 -3.53 -1.22 11.23
CA ARG A 12 -3.17 -2.65 11.17
C ARG A 12 -3.99 -3.43 10.16
N GLN A 13 -5.30 -3.17 10.06
CA GLN A 13 -6.13 -3.78 9.03
C GLN A 13 -5.71 -3.35 7.62
N ALA A 14 -5.30 -2.10 7.42
CA ALA A 14 -4.79 -1.64 6.14
C ALA A 14 -3.52 -2.42 5.74
N LEU A 15 -2.64 -2.69 6.71
CA LEU A 15 -1.45 -3.52 6.52
C LEU A 15 -1.80 -4.97 6.18
N ASP A 16 -2.66 -5.64 6.95
CA ASP A 16 -3.07 -7.02 6.67
C ASP A 16 -3.77 -7.16 5.30
N LEU A 17 -4.70 -6.26 4.98
CA LEU A 17 -5.38 -6.26 3.68
C LEU A 17 -4.40 -6.05 2.53
N ARG A 18 -3.36 -5.22 2.73
CA ARG A 18 -2.34 -4.98 1.73
C ARG A 18 -1.42 -6.18 1.55
N VAL A 19 -1.00 -6.84 2.63
CA VAL A 19 -0.25 -8.10 2.60
C VAL A 19 -1.03 -9.19 1.85
N ARG A 20 -2.35 -9.28 2.09
CA ARG A 20 -3.26 -10.16 1.33
C ARG A 20 -3.40 -9.79 -0.15
N GLY A 21 -2.96 -8.59 -0.54
CA GLY A 21 -2.92 -8.15 -1.92
C GLY A 21 -4.04 -7.26 -2.40
N ARG A 22 -4.83 -6.70 -1.48
CA ARG A 22 -5.82 -5.70 -1.84
C ARG A 22 -5.13 -4.41 -2.29
N SER A 23 -5.72 -3.72 -3.26
CA SER A 23 -5.29 -2.38 -3.68
C SER A 23 -5.69 -1.34 -2.65
N PHE A 24 -4.94 -0.24 -2.52
CA PHE A 24 -5.25 0.84 -1.57
C PHE A 24 -6.66 1.41 -1.74
N SER A 25 -7.21 1.47 -2.97
CA SER A 25 -8.59 1.89 -3.20
C SER A 25 -9.63 0.91 -2.63
N ALA A 26 -9.34 -0.40 -2.66
CA ALA A 26 -10.21 -1.42 -2.07
C ALA A 26 -10.11 -1.40 -0.54
N ILE A 27 -8.91 -1.18 -0.02
CA ILE A 27 -8.65 -1.00 1.41
C ILE A 27 -9.38 0.25 1.92
N ALA A 28 -9.31 1.36 1.17
CA ALA A 28 -10.00 2.58 1.51
C ALA A 28 -11.51 2.38 1.61
N ARG A 29 -12.11 1.65 0.66
CA ARG A 29 -13.54 1.32 0.73
C ARG A 29 -13.87 0.36 1.87
N ALA A 30 -12.98 -0.59 2.18
CA ALA A 30 -13.22 -1.59 3.23
C ALA A 30 -13.08 -1.00 4.64
N LEU A 31 -12.20 -0.01 4.82
CA LEU A 31 -11.91 0.64 6.11
C LEU A 31 -12.50 2.06 6.18
N GLU A 32 -13.37 2.39 5.23
CA GLU A 32 -14.08 3.67 5.14
C GLU A 32 -13.13 4.90 5.14
N PHE A 33 -11.93 4.74 4.58
CA PHE A 33 -11.02 5.86 4.38
C PHE A 33 -11.51 6.79 3.27
N PRO A 34 -11.24 8.11 3.37
CA PRO A 34 -11.64 9.10 2.37
C PRO A 34 -11.10 8.81 0.97
N GLY A 35 -9.92 8.20 0.89
CA GLY A 35 -9.29 7.86 -0.38
C GLY A 35 -8.17 6.84 -0.26
N ALA A 36 -7.66 6.44 -1.42
CA ALA A 36 -6.52 5.53 -1.51
C ALA A 36 -5.22 6.12 -0.92
N VAL A 37 -5.12 7.46 -0.85
CA VAL A 37 -4.00 8.16 -0.22
C VAL A 37 -4.03 7.95 1.29
N ASP A 38 -5.19 8.14 1.93
CA ASP A 38 -5.36 7.89 3.36
C ASP A 38 -5.12 6.42 3.73
N ALA A 39 -5.60 5.48 2.92
CA ALA A 39 -5.30 4.06 3.12
C ALA A 39 -3.81 3.73 2.99
N ASN A 40 -3.07 4.45 2.12
CA ASN A 40 -1.62 4.32 2.01
C ASN A 40 -0.90 4.93 3.21
N ASP A 41 -1.38 6.08 3.73
CA ASP A 41 -0.84 6.69 4.95
C ASP A 41 -1.04 5.77 6.17
N ALA A 42 -2.24 5.21 6.33
CA ALA A 42 -2.57 4.23 7.36
C ALA A 42 -1.67 2.98 7.29
N PHE A 43 -1.44 2.47 6.08
CA PHE A 43 -0.49 1.38 5.84
C PHE A 43 0.92 1.75 6.30
N ASN A 44 1.43 2.92 5.90
CA ASN A 44 2.76 3.38 6.30
C ASN A 44 2.87 3.59 7.81
N ARG A 45 1.82 4.11 8.47
CA ARG A 45 1.76 4.25 9.93
C ARG A 45 1.83 2.90 10.64
N ALA A 46 1.06 1.91 10.19
CA ALA A 46 1.15 0.54 10.73
C ALA A 46 2.54 -0.05 10.51
N LEU A 47 3.11 0.17 9.33
CA LEU A 47 4.42 -0.34 8.96
C LEU A 47 5.55 0.25 9.82
N ARG A 48 5.45 1.55 10.20
CA ARG A 48 6.37 2.21 11.15
C ARG A 48 6.22 1.71 12.58
N ARG A 49 5.04 1.24 12.97
CA ARG A 49 4.80 0.64 14.29
C ARG A 49 5.25 -0.82 14.39
N CYS A 50 5.44 -1.50 13.26
CA CYS A 50 6.03 -2.84 13.23
C CYS A 50 7.54 -2.79 13.54
N PRO A 51 8.07 -3.84 14.19
CA PRO A 51 9.50 -3.95 14.44
C PRO A 51 10.28 -4.05 13.12
N ASP A 52 11.51 -3.51 13.12
CA ASP A 52 12.36 -3.38 11.92
C ASP A 52 12.50 -4.66 11.07
N GLN A 53 12.56 -5.83 11.71
CA GLN A 53 12.68 -7.10 11.03
C GLN A 53 11.41 -7.48 10.24
N GLU A 54 10.24 -7.22 10.82
CA GLU A 54 8.95 -7.46 10.20
C GLU A 54 8.67 -6.42 9.12
N ARG A 55 9.01 -5.15 9.40
CA ARG A 55 8.96 -4.04 8.44
C ARG A 55 9.73 -4.36 7.16
N LYS A 56 11.00 -4.79 7.29
CA LYS A 56 11.83 -5.16 6.13
C LYS A 56 11.23 -6.30 5.31
N THR A 57 10.63 -7.28 5.98
CA THR A 57 9.99 -8.42 5.31
C THR A 57 8.78 -7.96 4.50
N ILE A 58 7.91 -7.15 5.09
CA ILE A 58 6.71 -6.62 4.44
C ILE A 58 7.10 -5.70 3.26
N VAL A 59 8.06 -4.81 3.46
CA VAL A 59 8.58 -3.93 2.40
C VAL A 59 9.18 -4.73 1.24
N ALA A 60 9.97 -5.77 1.53
CA ALA A 60 10.55 -6.61 0.49
C ALA A 60 9.48 -7.37 -0.32
N GLN A 61 8.44 -7.90 0.36
CA GLN A 61 7.31 -8.55 -0.31
C GLN A 61 6.52 -7.57 -1.18
N GLU A 62 6.26 -6.36 -0.66
CA GLU A 62 5.56 -5.30 -1.38
C GLU A 62 6.36 -4.84 -2.60
N LEU A 63 7.66 -4.60 -2.45
CA LEU A 63 8.54 -4.25 -3.56
C LEU A 63 8.53 -5.33 -4.64
N LYS A 64 8.65 -6.60 -4.26
CA LYS A 64 8.59 -7.71 -5.22
C LYS A 64 7.25 -7.76 -5.95
N ARG A 65 6.15 -7.44 -5.25
CA ARG A 65 4.81 -7.41 -5.85
C ARG A 65 4.63 -6.24 -6.81
N LEU A 66 5.08 -5.05 -6.42
CA LEU A 66 5.08 -3.84 -7.26
C LEU A 66 5.97 -4.03 -8.49
N ASP A 67 7.12 -4.69 -8.33
CA ASP A 67 8.05 -5.00 -9.42
C ASP A 67 7.47 -6.03 -10.40
N ALA A 68 6.79 -7.07 -9.88
CA ALA A 68 6.05 -8.03 -10.69
C ALA A 68 4.87 -7.39 -11.43
N LEU A 69 4.12 -6.49 -10.79
CA LEU A 69 3.04 -5.71 -11.42
C LEU A 69 3.60 -4.81 -12.52
N ALA A 70 4.68 -4.07 -12.25
CA ALA A 70 5.33 -3.21 -13.25
C ALA A 70 5.90 -4.02 -14.43
N SER A 71 6.43 -5.22 -14.18
CA SER A 71 6.97 -6.11 -15.21
C SER A 71 5.89 -6.80 -16.03
N ALA A 72 4.74 -7.12 -15.43
CA ALA A 72 3.58 -7.70 -16.11
C ALA A 72 2.85 -6.68 -17.01
N GLU A 73 3.07 -5.38 -16.82
CA GLU A 73 2.42 -4.30 -17.57
C GLU A 73 3.30 -3.72 -18.71
N GLN A 74 4.17 -4.53 -19.32
CA GLN A 74 4.88 -4.15 -20.56
C GLN A 74 3.92 -3.97 -21.77
N PRO A 75 4.32 -3.18 -22.79
CA PRO A 75 3.44 -2.20 -23.42
C PRO A 75 2.75 -2.75 -24.68
N ASP A 76 1.61 -3.41 -24.51
CA ASP A 76 0.61 -3.45 -25.57
C ASP A 76 -0.30 -2.22 -25.44
N GLY A 77 0.19 -1.08 -25.93
CA GLY A 77 -0.56 0.10 -26.42
C GLY A 77 -1.65 0.76 -25.55
N ASP A 78 -1.90 0.31 -24.32
CA ASP A 78 -3.08 0.70 -23.56
C ASP A 78 -2.76 1.84 -22.58
N GLU A 79 -3.24 3.05 -22.86
CA GLU A 79 -3.04 4.25 -22.03
C GLU A 79 -3.44 4.03 -20.56
N LYS A 80 -4.45 3.18 -20.30
CA LYS A 80 -4.87 2.87 -18.92
C LYS A 80 -3.83 2.03 -18.18
N LYS A 81 -3.11 1.14 -18.87
CA LYS A 81 -2.01 0.35 -18.29
C LYS A 81 -0.80 1.23 -18.00
N ALA A 82 -0.46 2.16 -18.89
CA ALA A 82 0.61 3.13 -18.65
C ALA A 82 0.32 4.03 -17.44
N GLN A 83 -0.93 4.44 -17.25
CA GLN A 83 -1.34 5.22 -16.07
C GLN A 83 -1.23 4.41 -14.77
N ARG A 84 -1.59 3.11 -14.81
CA ARG A 84 -1.43 2.20 -13.66
C ARG A 84 0.03 1.94 -13.31
N ALA A 85 0.87 1.66 -14.31
CA ALA A 85 2.31 1.48 -14.11
C ALA A 85 2.96 2.73 -13.49
N ARG A 86 2.56 3.95 -13.91
CA ARG A 86 3.00 5.21 -13.28
C ARG A 86 2.52 5.34 -11.83
N ALA A 87 1.28 4.96 -11.53
CA ALA A 87 0.76 4.95 -10.17
C ALA A 87 1.52 3.95 -9.27
N ILE A 88 1.83 2.76 -9.78
CA ILE A 88 2.64 1.73 -9.10
C ILE A 88 4.05 2.25 -8.83
N LYS A 89 4.67 2.92 -9.81
CA LYS A 89 6.00 3.54 -9.64
C LYS A 89 5.98 4.66 -8.59
N GLY A 90 4.94 5.49 -8.56
CA GLY A 90 4.76 6.52 -7.55
C GLY A 90 4.54 5.97 -6.14
N LEU A 91 3.80 4.87 -6.02
CA LEU A 91 3.63 4.15 -4.75
C LEU A 91 4.96 3.55 -4.26
N ARG A 92 5.77 3.00 -5.17
CA ARG A 92 7.10 2.46 -4.86
C ARG A 92 8.06 3.56 -4.38
N ASP A 93 8.07 4.71 -5.04
CA ASP A 93 8.93 5.84 -4.65
C ASP A 93 8.58 6.35 -3.24
N ARG A 94 7.29 6.50 -2.93
CA ARG A 94 6.82 6.86 -1.59
C ARG A 94 7.16 5.83 -0.51
N LEU A 95 7.14 4.55 -0.85
CA LEU A 95 7.53 3.48 0.08
C LEU A 95 9.04 3.48 0.37
N LEU A 96 9.87 3.98 -0.57
CA LEU A 96 11.33 4.00 -0.49
C LEU A 96 11.93 5.33 -0.01
N ARG A 97 11.16 6.43 -0.07
CA ARG A 97 11.59 7.77 0.35
C ARG A 97 11.49 8.04 1.86
N ASP A 98 11.07 7.05 2.64
CA ASP A 98 10.88 7.15 4.09
C ASP A 98 11.85 6.25 4.85
#